data_AF-A0A5C5RK75-F1
#
_entry.id   AF-A0A5C5RK75-F1
#
_cell.length_a   1.000
_cell.length_b   1.000
_cell.length_c   1.000
_cell.angle_alpha   90.00
_cell.angle_beta   90.00
_cell.angle_gamma   90.00
#
_symmetry.space_group_name_H-M   'P 1'
#
loop_
_entity.id
_entity.type
_entity.pdbx_description
1 polymer ?
#
loop_
_entity_poly.entity_id
_entity_poly.type
_entity_poly.pdbx_seq_one_letter_code
_entity_poly.pdbx_strand_id
1 'polypeptide(L)' 'MAMTLRLTDDDDAALTALAEAEGVSKQEAALRAIREKSAQIDRDAQVRRLTRDAVARYGPLLDRLAQ' A
#
# COMPACT_ATOMS: atom_id res chain seq x y z
N MET A 1 3.19 3.30 23.44
CA MET A 1 4.12 2.16 23.34
C MET A 1 5.33 2.60 22.53
N ALA A 2 6.54 2.23 22.92
CA ALA A 2 7.75 2.54 22.16
C ALA A 2 8.08 1.38 21.21
N MET A 3 8.42 1.69 19.96
CA MET A 3 8.86 0.73 18.96
C MET A 3 10.35 0.94 18.71
N THR A 4 11.14 -0.13 18.72
CA THR A 4 12.55 -0.13 18.32
C THR A 4 12.71 -0.97 17.06
N LEU A 5 13.32 -0.37 16.03
CA LEU A 5 13.63 -1.03 14.76
C LEU A 5 15.10 -1.49 14.80
N ARG A 6 15.38 -2.69 14.29
CA ARG A 6 16.73 -3.12 13.94
C ARG A 6 16.88 -2.97 12.44
N LEU A 7 17.71 -2.03 12.02
CA LEU A 7 17.98 -1.73 10.63
C LEU A 7 19.38 -2.23 10.27
N THR A 8 19.55 -2.70 9.04
CA THR A 8 20.88 -2.81 8.44
C THR A 8 21.40 -1.41 8.12
N ASP A 9 22.70 -1.27 7.85
CA ASP A 9 23.29 0.02 7.47
C ASP A 9 22.63 0.59 6.21
N ASP A 10 22.30 -0.27 5.24
CA ASP A 10 21.61 0.10 4.01
C ASP A 10 20.18 0.59 4.27
N ASP A 11 19.44 -0.07 5.17
CA ASP A 11 18.08 0.34 5.54
C ASP A 11 18.08 1.67 6.30
N ASP A 12 19.06 1.92 7.18
CA ASP A 12 19.18 3.20 7.88
C ASP A 12 19.55 4.34 6.91
N ALA A 13 20.42 4.08 5.94
CA ALA A 13 20.74 5.06 4.90
C ALA A 13 19.50 5.39 4.04
N ALA A 14 18.73 4.37 3.65
CA ALA A 14 17.48 4.56 2.91
C ALA A 14 16.45 5.36 3.73
N LEU A 15 16.28 5.05 5.02
CA LEU A 15 15.37 5.78 5.90
C LEU A 15 15.83 7.23 6.14
N THR A 16 17.16 7.46 6.20
CA THR A 16 17.74 8.81 6.28
C THR A 16 17.37 9.62 5.04
N ALA A 17 17.65 9.09 3.86
CA ALA A 17 17.36 9.77 2.59
C ALA A 17 15.87 10.06 2.43
N LEU A 18 15.00 9.11 2.83
CA LEU A 18 13.55 9.31 2.82
C LEU A 18 13.13 10.46 3.74
N ALA A 19 13.64 10.47 4.98
CA ALA A 19 13.32 11.50 5.96
C ALA A 19 13.79 12.90 5.52
N GLU A 20 14.98 12.98 4.92
CA GLU A 20 15.51 14.22 4.34
C GLU A 20 14.68 14.72 3.17
N ALA A 21 14.30 13.83 2.24
CA ALA A 21 13.47 14.18 1.09
C ALA A 21 12.08 14.69 1.51
N GLU A 22 11.53 14.15 2.60
CA GLU A 22 10.24 14.57 3.15
C GLU A 22 10.34 15.73 4.15
N GLY A 23 11.53 16.10 4.60
CA GLY A 23 11.76 17.15 5.60
C GLY A 23 11.22 16.81 6.99
N VAL A 24 11.25 15.53 7.38
CA VAL A 24 10.72 15.03 8.66
C VAL A 24 11.77 14.20 9.42
N SER A 25 11.46 13.77 10.64
CA SER A 25 12.34 12.87 11.39
C SER A 25 12.29 11.45 10.81
N LYS A 26 13.36 10.65 11.02
CA LYS A 26 13.39 9.22 10.65
C LYS A 26 12.19 8.44 11.20
N GLN A 27 11.75 8.77 12.41
CA GLN A 27 10.61 8.11 13.04
C GLN A 27 9.29 8.45 12.32
N GLU A 28 9.07 9.73 11.99
CA GLU A 28 7.85 10.12 11.27
C GLU A 28 7.87 9.58 9.84
N ALA A 29 9.02 9.60 9.14
CA ALA A 29 9.17 9.00 7.83
C ALA A 29 8.80 7.50 7.85
N ALA A 30 9.29 6.75 8.84
CA ALA A 30 8.94 5.34 9.00
C ALA A 30 7.43 5.14 9.26
N LEU A 31 6.83 5.95 10.13
CA LEU A 31 5.39 5.89 10.41
C LEU A 31 4.54 6.23 9.18
N ARG A 32 4.93 7.25 8.41
CA ARG A 32 4.25 7.62 7.17
C ARG A 32 4.38 6.53 6.12
N ALA A 33 5.58 5.99 5.90
CA ALA A 33 5.78 4.88 4.98
C ALA A 33 4.91 3.66 5.33
N ILE A 34 4.79 3.32 6.60
CA ILE A 34 3.90 2.23 7.07
C ILE A 34 2.44 2.55 6.75
N ARG A 35 1.96 3.75 7.06
CA ARG A 35 0.57 4.16 6.80
C ARG A 35 0.25 4.15 5.32
N GLU A 36 1.15 4.69 4.50
CA GLU A 36 1.00 4.71 3.05
C GLU A 36 0.96 3.31 2.46
N LYS A 37 1.87 2.43 2.91
CA LYS A 37 1.90 1.05 2.44
C LYS A 37 0.65 0.28 2.86
N SER A 38 0.19 0.47 4.10
CA SER A 38 -1.08 -0.10 4.58
C SER A 38 -2.25 0.34 3.70
N ALA A 39 -2.37 1.65 3.46
CA ALA A 39 -3.44 2.20 2.63
C ALA A 39 -3.36 1.69 1.17
N GLN A 40 -2.16 1.49 0.63
CA GLN A 40 -1.99 0.89 -0.69
C GLN A 40 -2.51 -0.56 -0.74
N ILE A 41 -2.13 -1.38 0.25
CA ILE A 41 -2.56 -2.78 0.33
C ILE A 41 -4.08 -2.87 0.44
N ASP A 42 -4.69 -2.01 1.27
CA ASP A 42 -6.15 -1.96 1.45
C ASP A 42 -6.89 -1.58 0.17
N ARG A 43 -6.39 -0.56 -0.55
CA ARG A 43 -6.95 -0.16 -1.85
C ARG A 43 -6.87 -1.29 -2.86
N ASP A 44 -5.73 -1.97 -2.96
CA ASP A 44 -5.54 -3.08 -3.90
C ASP A 44 -6.48 -4.25 -3.57
N ALA A 45 -6.66 -4.55 -2.28
CA ALA A 45 -7.60 -5.57 -1.83
C ALA A 45 -9.05 -5.20 -2.16
N GLN A 46 -9.42 -3.93 -1.99
CA GLN A 46 -10.75 -3.41 -2.34
C GLN A 46 -11.00 -3.49 -3.85
N VAL A 47 -10.06 -3.05 -4.69
CA VAL A 47 -10.19 -3.14 -6.15
C VAL A 47 -10.38 -4.59 -6.57
N ARG A 48 -9.53 -5.52 -6.09
CA ARG A 48 -9.66 -6.95 -6.41
C ARG A 48 -11.03 -7.52 -6.01
N ARG A 49 -11.56 -7.12 -4.86
CA ARG A 49 -12.89 -7.56 -4.40
C ARG A 49 -13.99 -7.03 -5.33
N LEU A 50 -14.02 -5.72 -5.57
CA LEU A 50 -15.03 -5.10 -6.41
C LEU A 50 -15.01 -5.64 -7.85
N THR A 51 -13.82 -5.90 -8.41
CA THR A 51 -13.69 -6.51 -9.73
C THR A 51 -14.27 -7.92 -9.75
N ARG A 52 -14.00 -8.76 -8.74
CA ARG A 52 -14.59 -10.10 -8.65
C ARG A 52 -16.11 -10.04 -8.56
N ASP A 53 -16.63 -9.15 -7.72
CA ASP A 53 -18.07 -8.98 -7.54
C ASP A 53 -18.74 -8.51 -8.83
N ALA A 54 -18.12 -7.56 -9.54
CA ALA A 54 -18.61 -7.06 -10.81
C ALA A 54 -18.57 -8.12 -11.92
N VAL A 55 -17.48 -8.88 -12.04
CA VAL A 55 -17.37 -9.97 -13.02
C VAL A 55 -18.41 -11.05 -12.74
N ALA A 56 -18.58 -11.46 -11.48
CA ALA A 56 -19.59 -12.45 -11.12
C ALA A 56 -21.01 -11.97 -11.44
N ARG A 57 -21.29 -10.67 -11.22
CA ARG A 57 -22.62 -10.09 -11.44
C ARG A 57 -22.94 -9.81 -12.90
N TYR A 58 -21.98 -9.28 -13.65
CA TYR A 58 -22.23 -8.74 -14.99
C TYR A 58 -21.62 -9.57 -16.11
N GLY A 59 -20.60 -10.40 -15.83
CA GLY A 59 -19.97 -11.28 -16.82
C GLY A 59 -20.98 -12.14 -17.59
N PRO A 60 -21.87 -12.88 -16.91
CA PRO A 60 -22.87 -13.71 -17.60
C PRO A 60 -23.87 -12.94 -18.47
N LEU A 61 -24.09 -11.64 -18.20
CA LEU A 61 -24.95 -10.79 -19.03
C LEU A 61 -24.18 -10.28 -20.25
N LEU A 62 -22.94 -9.84 -20.05
CA LEU A 62 -22.07 -9.39 -21.14
C LEU A 62 -21.77 -10.52 -22.14
N ASP A 63 -21.55 -11.75 -21.64
CA ASP A 63 -21.34 -12.94 -22.48
C ASP A 63 -22.54 -13.24 -23.39
N ARG A 64 -23.77 -12.95 -22.93
CA ARG A 64 -25.00 -13.12 -23.72
C ARG A 64 -25.20 -12.00 -24.73
N LEU A 65 -24.79 -10.78 -24.42
CA LEU A 65 -24.90 -9.63 -25.32
C LEU A 65 -23.87 -9.66 -26.44
N ALA A 66 -22.76 -10.39 -26.25
CA ALA A 66 -21.72 -10.56 -27.26
C ALA A 66 -22.01 -11.66 -28.29
N GLN A 67 -23.13 -12.38 -28.16
CA GLN A 67 -23.63 -13.38 -29.12
C GLN A 67 -24.57 -12.73 -30.14
#